data_AF-A0A5J4PAJ3-F1
#
_entry.id   AF-A0A5J4PAJ3-F1
#
_cell.length_a   1.000
_cell.length_b   1.000
_cell.length_c   1.000
_cell.angle_alpha   90.00
_cell.angle_beta   90.00
_cell.angle_gamma   90.00
#
_symmetry.space_group_name_H-M   'P 1'
#
loop_
_entity.id
_entity.type
_entity.pdbx_description
1 polymer ?
#
loop_
_entity_poly.entity_id
_entity_poly.type
_entity_poly.pdbx_seq_one_letter_code
_entity_poly.pdbx_strand_id
1 'polypeptide(L)'
;NLSFERTLTTPSHYAYLKISEGCDRKCSYCAIPLITGRHISRPKEEILNEVKYLVSQGVKEFQMIAQELTYYGWDLYKKPLLPELTEQISDIPGVEWIRLHYAYPAHSPTDLFRVMRERNNVCNYMDNALQHISDSILKRMQ
;
A
#
# COMPACT_ATOMS: atom_id res chain seq x y z
N ASN A 1 16.86 -10.79 18.80
CA ASN A 1 15.78 -9.88 18.33
C ASN A 1 16.37 -8.74 17.53
N LEU A 2 16.79 -9.02 16.29
CA LEU A 2 17.64 -8.19 15.44
C LEU A 2 16.90 -7.74 14.15
N SER A 3 15.57 -7.66 14.16
CA SER A 3 14.77 -7.59 12.93
C SER A 3 14.38 -6.19 12.44
N PHE A 4 14.81 -5.11 13.09
CA PHE A 4 14.39 -3.74 12.70
C PHE A 4 15.49 -2.68 12.81
N GLU A 5 16.74 -2.98 12.42
CA GLU A 5 17.69 -1.89 12.08
C GLU A 5 17.41 -1.41 10.65
N ARG A 6 16.32 -0.65 10.47
CA ARG A 6 16.04 0.04 9.21
C ARG A 6 16.67 1.43 9.25
N THR A 7 17.70 1.63 8.43
CA THR A 7 18.23 2.98 8.18
C THR A 7 17.25 3.78 7.34
N LEU A 8 16.75 4.89 7.88
CA LEU A 8 15.94 5.84 7.13
C LEU A 8 16.82 6.71 6.24
N THR A 9 16.51 6.73 4.94
CA THR A 9 17.15 7.61 3.95
C THR A 9 16.27 8.81 3.58
N THR A 10 15.11 8.93 4.22
CA THR A 10 14.18 10.05 4.11
C THR A 10 14.41 11.07 5.22
N PRO A 11 13.94 12.32 5.08
CA PRO A 11 13.75 13.22 6.21
C PRO A 11 13.02 12.53 7.37
N SER A 12 13.38 12.89 8.61
CA SER A 12 12.95 12.19 9.83
C SER A 12 11.44 12.11 10.05
N HIS A 13 10.66 13.00 9.43
CA HIS A 13 9.22 13.09 9.64
C HIS A 13 8.39 12.13 8.79
N TYR A 14 8.96 11.48 7.75
CA TYR A 14 8.20 10.54 6.92
C TYR A 14 9.01 9.30 6.52
N ALA A 15 8.30 8.22 6.18
CA ALA A 15 8.90 7.00 5.66
C ALA A 15 8.03 6.35 4.58
N TYR A 16 8.68 5.70 3.61
CA TYR A 16 8.03 4.77 2.69
C TYR A 16 7.84 3.41 3.35
N LEU A 17 6.59 2.96 3.40
CA LEU A 17 6.15 1.71 3.99
C LEU A 17 5.73 0.75 2.89
N LYS A 18 6.64 -0.14 2.49
CA LYS A 18 6.37 -1.16 1.47
C LYS A 18 5.54 -2.28 2.09
N ILE A 19 4.30 -2.49 1.64
CA ILE A 19 3.39 -3.50 2.23
C ILE A 19 3.37 -4.84 1.48
N SER A 20 3.78 -4.83 0.21
CA SER A 20 3.95 -6.02 -0.63
C SER A 20 5.01 -5.77 -1.69
N GLU A 21 5.47 -6.85 -2.32
CA GLU A 21 6.40 -6.86 -3.45
C GLU A 21 5.81 -7.71 -4.58
N GLY A 22 6.14 -7.39 -5.83
CA GLY A 22 5.67 -8.15 -6.98
C GLY A 22 4.24 -7.81 -7.41
N CYS A 23 3.81 -8.42 -8.50
CA CYS A 23 2.48 -8.18 -9.06
C CYS A 23 2.01 -9.37 -9.90
N ASP A 24 0.75 -9.79 -9.71
CA ASP A 24 0.13 -10.89 -10.48
C ASP A 24 -0.75 -10.40 -11.64
N ARG A 25 -0.82 -9.08 -11.88
CA ARG A 25 -1.56 -8.50 -13.00
C ARG A 25 -0.86 -8.82 -14.32
N LYS A 26 -1.64 -9.15 -15.34
CA LYS A 26 -1.17 -9.49 -16.70
C LYS A 26 -1.23 -8.29 -17.64
N CYS A 27 -0.70 -7.14 -17.23
CA CYS A 27 -0.72 -5.96 -18.08
C CYS A 27 0.21 -6.16 -19.29
N SER A 28 -0.30 -6.03 -20.51
CA SER A 28 0.45 -6.33 -21.76
C SER A 28 1.70 -5.47 -21.98
N TYR A 29 1.78 -4.32 -21.30
CA TYR A 29 2.88 -3.38 -21.35
C TYR A 29 3.86 -3.50 -20.16
N CYS A 30 3.50 -4.24 -19.11
CA CYS A 30 4.23 -4.22 -17.84
C CYS A 30 5.19 -5.41 -17.70
N ALA A 31 6.46 -5.13 -17.47
CA ALA A 31 7.48 -6.15 -17.22
C ALA A 31 7.64 -6.52 -15.73
N ILE A 32 6.91 -5.86 -14.81
CA ILE A 32 7.05 -6.06 -13.36
C ILE A 32 6.94 -7.54 -12.94
N PRO A 33 5.94 -8.33 -13.38
CA PRO A 33 5.86 -9.74 -12.99
C PRO A 33 7.09 -10.56 -13.38
N LEU A 34 7.82 -10.15 -14.43
CA LEU A 34 9.06 -10.79 -14.88
C LEU A 34 10.28 -10.36 -14.06
N ILE A 35 10.29 -9.12 -13.56
CA ILE A 35 11.43 -8.52 -12.85
C ILE A 35 11.36 -8.84 -11.35
N THR A 36 10.22 -8.60 -10.72
CA THR A 36 10.04 -8.72 -9.27
C THR A 36 9.36 -10.02 -8.86
N GLY A 37 8.85 -10.79 -9.81
CA GLY A 37 8.11 -12.02 -9.56
C GLY A 37 6.64 -11.79 -9.17
N ARG A 38 6.04 -12.85 -8.64
CA ARG A 38 4.64 -12.88 -8.20
C ARG A 38 4.39 -11.96 -7.01
N HIS A 39 3.12 -11.60 -6.82
CA HIS A 39 2.71 -10.81 -5.66
C HIS A 39 2.97 -11.56 -4.35
N ILE A 40 3.66 -10.90 -3.42
CA ILE A 40 3.95 -11.39 -2.08
C ILE A 40 3.67 -10.25 -1.08
N SER A 41 2.62 -10.41 -0.27
CA SER A 41 2.30 -9.50 0.82
C SER A 41 3.18 -9.74 2.03
N ARG A 42 3.52 -8.68 2.75
CA ARG A 42 4.10 -8.78 4.09
C ARG A 42 2.99 -9.06 5.12
N PRO A 43 3.24 -9.88 6.16
CA PRO A 43 2.29 -10.06 7.25
C PRO A 43 1.94 -8.71 7.91
N LYS A 44 0.66 -8.48 8.18
CA LYS A 44 0.17 -7.22 8.76
C LYS A 44 0.85 -6.91 10.09
N GLU A 45 1.11 -7.94 10.91
CA GLU A 45 1.73 -7.81 12.21
C GLU A 45 3.16 -7.23 12.09
N GLU A 46 3.91 -7.65 11.08
CA GLU A 46 5.24 -7.10 10.81
C GLU A 46 5.19 -5.64 10.36
N ILE A 47 4.21 -5.28 9.52
CA ILE A 47 4.00 -3.91 9.07
C ILE A 47 3.64 -3.01 10.26
N LEU A 48 2.70 -3.43 11.11
CA LEU A 48 2.27 -2.67 12.27
C LEU A 48 3.41 -2.48 13.29
N ASN A 49 4.24 -3.50 13.48
CA ASN A 49 5.43 -3.40 14.32
C ASN A 49 6.47 -2.44 13.73
N GLU A 50 6.69 -2.45 12.42
CA GLU A 50 7.55 -1.47 11.74
C GLU A 50 7.02 -0.05 11.93
N VAL A 51 5.71 0.19 11.76
CA VAL A 51 5.12 1.52 11.96
C VAL A 51 5.33 2.01 13.38
N LYS A 52 5.04 1.19 14.40
CA LYS A 52 5.28 1.54 15.81
C LYS A 52 6.75 1.88 16.07
N TYR A 53 7.66 1.08 15.53
CA TYR A 53 9.09 1.35 15.62
C TYR A 53 9.45 2.70 14.96
N LEU A 54 8.99 2.96 13.74
CA LEU A 54 9.28 4.21 13.03
C LEU A 54 8.69 5.43 13.73
N VAL A 55 7.48 5.33 14.30
CA VAL A 55 6.90 6.39 15.14
C VAL A 55 7.81 6.69 16.34
N SER A 56 8.36 5.66 16.99
CA SER A 56 9.31 5.85 18.10
C SER A 56 10.60 6.60 17.69
N GLN A 57 10.93 6.59 16.39
CA GLN A 57 12.04 7.32 15.79
C GLN A 57 11.65 8.72 15.28
N GLY A 58 10.40 9.15 15.51
CA GLY A 58 9.91 10.48 15.14
C GLY A 58 9.20 10.56 13.79
N VAL A 59 8.98 9.44 13.09
CA VAL A 59 8.21 9.41 11.84
C VAL A 59 6.74 9.70 12.12
N LYS A 60 6.14 10.59 11.33
CA LYS A 60 4.76 11.07 11.44
C LYS A 60 3.91 10.74 10.22
N GLU A 61 4.52 10.74 9.02
CA GLU A 61 3.85 10.44 7.75
C GLU A 61 4.34 9.11 7.15
N PHE A 62 3.38 8.29 6.72
CA PHE A 62 3.63 6.99 6.11
C PHE A 62 3.14 6.98 4.66
N GLN A 63 4.08 6.85 3.73
CA GLN A 63 3.80 6.66 2.31
C GLN A 63 3.66 5.16 2.06
N MET A 64 2.42 4.64 2.03
CA MET A 64 2.16 3.22 1.78
C MET A 64 2.34 2.91 0.30
N ILE A 65 3.23 1.96 0.01
CA ILE A 65 3.60 1.60 -1.37
C ILE A 65 3.59 0.08 -1.60
N ALA A 66 3.32 -0.27 -2.85
CA ALA A 66 3.41 -1.60 -3.44
C ALA A 66 3.39 -1.44 -4.97
N GLN A 67 3.74 -2.47 -5.74
CA GLN A 67 3.48 -2.47 -7.18
C GLN A 67 1.98 -2.53 -7.51
N GLU A 68 1.19 -3.17 -6.65
CA GLU A 68 -0.27 -3.25 -6.72
C GLU A 68 -0.82 -3.17 -5.29
N LEU A 69 -1.16 -1.94 -4.84
CA LEU A 69 -1.52 -1.68 -3.44
C LEU A 69 -2.83 -2.35 -3.05
N THR A 70 -3.82 -2.30 -3.94
CA THR A 70 -5.19 -2.76 -3.72
C THR A 70 -5.31 -4.28 -3.57
N TYR A 71 -4.30 -5.04 -3.96
CA TYR A 71 -4.26 -6.50 -3.87
C TYR A 71 -3.73 -7.00 -2.52
N TYR A 72 -3.26 -6.09 -1.65
CA TYR A 72 -2.74 -6.47 -0.34
C TYR A 72 -3.70 -7.39 0.43
N GLY A 73 -3.18 -8.55 0.81
CA GLY A 73 -3.85 -9.56 1.61
C GLY A 73 -4.50 -10.73 0.85
N TRP A 74 -4.69 -10.63 -0.47
CA TRP A 74 -5.28 -11.73 -1.25
C TRP A 74 -4.44 -13.00 -1.24
N ASP A 75 -3.12 -12.87 -1.36
CA ASP A 75 -2.18 -13.99 -1.37
C ASP A 75 -2.07 -14.68 0.00
N LEU A 76 -1.93 -13.88 1.07
CA LEU A 76 -1.66 -14.36 2.43
C LEU A 76 -2.94 -14.70 3.22
N TYR A 77 -3.96 -13.85 3.14
CA TYR A 77 -5.17 -13.93 3.98
C TYR A 77 -6.43 -14.32 3.20
N LYS A 78 -6.32 -14.50 1.87
CA LYS A 78 -7.41 -14.88 0.96
C LYS A 78 -8.59 -13.89 0.94
N LYS A 79 -8.33 -12.63 1.32
CA LYS A 79 -9.28 -11.52 1.30
C LYS A 79 -8.54 -10.19 1.19
N PRO A 80 -9.17 -9.12 0.68
CA PRO A 80 -8.55 -7.80 0.69
C PRO A 80 -8.38 -7.32 2.14
N LEU A 81 -7.18 -6.87 2.50
CA LEU A 81 -6.88 -6.35 3.84
C LEU A 81 -6.40 -4.91 3.87
N LEU A 82 -6.24 -4.26 2.71
CA LEU A 82 -5.77 -2.88 2.67
C LEU A 82 -6.61 -1.93 3.58
N PRO A 83 -7.95 -1.97 3.58
CA PRO A 83 -8.74 -1.13 4.49
C PRO A 83 -8.46 -1.40 5.97
N GLU A 84 -8.44 -2.68 6.39
CA GLU A 84 -8.17 -3.09 7.77
C GLU A 84 -6.75 -2.66 8.20
N LEU A 85 -5.76 -2.86 7.32
CA LEU A 85 -4.39 -2.44 7.58
C LEU A 85 -4.29 -0.91 7.73
N THR A 86 -4.91 -0.15 6.83
CA THR A 86 -4.91 1.32 6.91
C THR A 86 -5.60 1.83 8.17
N GLU A 87 -6.71 1.23 8.60
CA GLU A 87 -7.35 1.54 9.89
C GLU A 87 -6.42 1.27 11.07
N GLN A 88 -5.80 0.09 11.11
CA GLN A 88 -4.91 -0.30 12.21
C GLN A 88 -3.66 0.57 12.27
N ILE A 89 -3.13 1.02 11.13
CA ILE A 89 -2.03 2.00 11.07
C ILE A 89 -2.52 3.37 11.57
N SER A 90 -3.71 3.80 11.16
CA SER A 90 -4.34 5.07 11.57
C SER A 90 -4.54 5.15 13.09
N ASP A 91 -4.81 4.01 13.74
CA ASP A 91 -5.00 3.90 15.19
C ASP A 91 -3.69 3.94 16.00
N ILE A 92 -2.52 3.88 15.38
CA ILE A 92 -1.24 3.91 16.09
C ILE A 92 -0.96 5.34 16.59
N PRO A 93 -0.83 5.57 17.92
CA PRO A 93 -0.52 6.90 18.44
C PRO A 93 0.79 7.44 17.86
N GLY A 94 0.75 8.66 17.33
CA GLY A 94 1.89 9.31 16.67
C GLY A 94 1.89 9.25 15.15
N VAL A 95 1.02 8.44 14.53
CA VAL A 95 0.76 8.49 13.08
C VAL A 95 -0.15 9.68 12.77
N GLU A 96 0.37 10.66 12.03
CA GLU A 96 -0.33 11.89 11.69
C GLU A 96 -0.83 11.90 10.25
N TRP A 97 -0.13 11.25 9.31
CA TRP A 97 -0.54 11.12 7.92
C TRP A 97 -0.26 9.73 7.34
N ILE A 98 -1.21 9.25 6.54
CA ILE A 98 -1.09 8.03 5.73
C ILE A 98 -1.48 8.39 4.30
N ARG A 99 -0.56 8.14 3.36
CA ARG A 99 -0.79 8.36 1.93
C ARG A 99 -0.70 7.05 1.17
N LEU A 100 -1.70 6.80 0.34
CA LEU A 100 -1.85 5.58 -0.44
C LEU A 100 -1.38 5.83 -1.87
N HIS A 101 -0.46 5.00 -2.37
CA HIS A 101 0.09 5.09 -3.72
C HIS A 101 -0.16 3.82 -4.54
N TYR A 102 -0.19 3.94 -5.87
CA TYR A 102 -0.27 2.79 -6.79
C TYR A 102 -1.53 1.91 -6.60
N ALA A 103 -2.69 2.55 -6.44
CA ALA A 103 -3.97 1.86 -6.43
C ALA A 103 -4.36 1.41 -7.84
N TYR A 104 -4.95 0.21 -7.96
CA TYR A 104 -5.41 -0.31 -9.24
C TYR A 104 -6.95 -0.22 -9.34
N PRO A 105 -7.50 0.25 -10.47
CA PRO A 105 -8.92 0.62 -10.57
C PRO A 105 -9.87 -0.58 -10.69
N ALA A 106 -9.38 -1.77 -11.03
CA ALA A 106 -10.27 -2.85 -11.47
C ALA A 106 -11.18 -3.41 -10.38
N HIS A 107 -10.89 -3.17 -9.09
CA HIS A 107 -11.74 -3.59 -7.97
C HIS A 107 -11.99 -2.35 -7.12
N SER A 108 -13.18 -1.74 -7.25
CA SER A 108 -13.55 -0.56 -6.47
C SER A 108 -13.39 -0.86 -4.97
N PRO A 109 -12.43 -0.26 -4.27
CA PRO A 109 -12.21 -0.56 -2.88
C PRO A 109 -13.16 0.33 -2.06
N THR A 110 -14.46 0.07 -2.15
CA THR A 110 -15.49 0.87 -1.45
C THR A 110 -15.20 0.94 0.05
N ASP A 111 -14.68 -0.14 0.63
CA ASP A 111 -14.23 -0.18 2.01
C ASP A 111 -13.03 0.72 2.29
N LEU A 112 -12.11 0.92 1.33
CA LEU A 112 -11.00 1.84 1.50
C LEU A 112 -11.48 3.29 1.50
N PHE A 113 -12.45 3.64 0.65
CA PHE A 113 -13.05 4.98 0.67
C PHE A 113 -13.77 5.26 1.99
N ARG A 114 -14.37 4.25 2.61
CA ARG A 114 -14.91 4.38 3.98
C ARG A 114 -13.82 4.79 4.96
N VAL A 115 -12.66 4.12 4.95
CA VAL A 115 -11.52 4.45 5.82
C VAL A 115 -11.01 5.86 5.58
N MET A 116 -10.78 6.24 4.32
CA MET A 116 -10.31 7.59 3.97
C MET A 116 -11.26 8.69 4.46
N ARG A 117 -12.57 8.43 4.40
CA ARG A 117 -13.60 9.35 4.88
C ARG A 117 -13.65 9.43 6.41
N GLU A 118 -13.49 8.31 7.10
CA GLU A 118 -13.67 8.20 8.55
C GLU A 118 -12.42 8.56 9.36
N ARG A 119 -11.23 8.50 8.74
CA ARG A 119 -9.94 8.72 9.42
C ARG A 119 -9.29 10.02 8.96
N ASN A 120 -9.24 11.02 9.85
CA ASN A 120 -8.66 12.34 9.56
C ASN A 120 -7.16 12.31 9.22
N ASN A 121 -6.43 11.29 9.67
CA ASN A 121 -5.00 11.08 9.37
C ASN A 121 -4.75 10.22 8.12
N VAL A 122 -5.79 9.84 7.37
CA VAL A 122 -5.64 9.23 6.04
C VAL A 122 -5.88 10.32 5.00
N CYS A 123 -4.90 10.58 4.14
CA CYS A 123 -5.00 11.64 3.16
C CYS A 123 -6.13 11.37 2.16
N ASN A 124 -6.87 12.42 1.78
CA ASN A 124 -7.77 12.42 0.62
C ASN A 124 -6.97 12.46 -0.70
N TYR A 125 -6.05 11.50 -0.85
CA TYR A 125 -5.15 11.34 -1.99
C TYR A 125 -5.18 9.86 -2.38
N MET A 126 -5.47 9.61 -3.66
CA MET A 126 -5.41 8.27 -4.24
C MET A 126 -4.71 8.36 -5.58
N ASP A 127 -3.47 7.87 -5.63
CA ASP A 127 -2.78 7.68 -6.90
C ASP A 127 -3.35 6.42 -7.59
N ASN A 128 -4.07 6.63 -8.69
CA ASN A 128 -4.72 5.58 -9.45
C ASN A 128 -4.45 5.75 -10.94
N ALA A 129 -3.71 4.78 -11.51
CA ALA A 129 -3.31 4.80 -12.90
C ALA A 129 -4.30 3.99 -13.76
N LEU A 130 -5.26 4.69 -14.38
CA LEU A 130 -6.25 4.11 -15.31
C LEU A 130 -5.64 3.58 -16.61
N GLN A 131 -4.43 4.03 -16.96
CA GLN A 131 -3.68 3.70 -18.19
C GLN A 131 -4.28 4.27 -19.49
N HIS A 132 -5.59 4.13 -19.71
CA HIS A 132 -6.29 4.69 -20.87
C HIS A 132 -7.80 4.87 -20.60
N ILE A 133 -8.48 5.67 -21.44
CA ILE A 133 -9.93 5.92 -21.36
C ILE A 133 -10.76 5.22 -22.46
N SER A 134 -10.13 4.38 -23.29
CA SER A 134 -10.78 3.77 -24.46
C SER A 134 -10.98 2.30 -24.19
N ASP A 135 -12.22 1.83 -24.26
CA ASP A 135 -12.57 0.43 -24.02
C ASP A 135 -11.77 -0.53 -24.90
N SER A 136 -11.55 -0.17 -26.16
CA SER A 136 -10.81 -1.03 -27.10
C SER A 136 -9.32 -1.13 -26.74
N ILE A 137 -8.74 -0.07 -26.18
CA ILE A 137 -7.35 -0.08 -25.70
C ILE A 137 -7.25 -0.80 -24.35
N LEU A 138 -8.16 -0.53 -23.42
CA LEU A 138 -8.20 -1.20 -22.12
C LEU A 138 -8.32 -2.72 -22.24
N LYS A 139 -9.09 -3.23 -23.22
CA LYS A 139 -9.16 -4.67 -23.53
C LYS A 139 -7.85 -5.25 -24.07
N ARG A 140 -7.03 -4.46 -24.75
CA ARG A 140 -5.70 -4.86 -25.26
C ARG A 140 -4.59 -4.73 -24.23
N MET A 141 -4.83 -3.98 -23.16
CA MET A 141 -3.92 -3.78 -22.05
C MET A 141 -3.93 -4.96 -21.05
N GLN A 142 -4.97 -5.80 -21.08
CA GLN A 142 -5.17 -6.95 -20.18
C GLN A 142 -4.59 -8.26 -20.71
#